data_AF-S4MXG8-F1
#
_entry.id   AF-S4MXG8-F1
#
_cell.length_a   1.000
_cell.length_b   1.000
_cell.length_c   1.000
_cell.angle_alpha   90.00
_cell.angle_beta   90.00
_cell.angle_gamma   90.00
#
_symmetry.space_group_name_H-M   'P 1'
#
loop_
_entity.id
_entity.type
_entity.pdbx_description
1 polymer ?
#
loop_
_entity_poly.entity_id
_entity_poly.type
_entity_poly.pdbx_seq_one_letter_code
_entity_poly.pdbx_strand_id
1 'polypeptide(L)' 'MRLSRRQAEIVALIAEGYSGKEIARILRMSPKTVESHMQRLFDRYGVRSRAAIVAKWLTNCA' A
#
# COMPACT_ATOMS: atom_id res chain seq x y z
N MET A 1 1.64 13.02 -2.49
CA MET A 1 1.81 11.68 -3.13
C MET A 1 0.60 11.36 -4.02
N ARG A 2 0.76 10.91 -5.28
CA ARG A 2 -0.37 10.60 -6.19
C ARG A 2 -0.58 9.09 -6.39
N LEU A 3 -1.50 8.50 -5.63
CA LEU A 3 -1.86 7.08 -5.72
C LEU A 3 -2.99 6.84 -6.72
N SER A 4 -3.03 5.64 -7.33
CA SER A 4 -4.27 5.15 -7.94
C SER A 4 -5.28 4.77 -6.85
N ARG A 5 -6.56 4.64 -7.21
CA ARG A 5 -7.61 4.21 -6.28
C ARG A 5 -7.22 2.92 -5.52
N ARG A 6 -6.77 1.88 -6.25
CA ARG A 6 -6.37 0.61 -5.64
C ARG A 6 -5.13 0.75 -4.74
N GLN A 7 -4.18 1.59 -5.12
CA GLN A 7 -3.02 1.85 -4.28
C GLN A 7 -3.41 2.58 -2.99
N ALA A 8 -4.34 3.53 -3.05
CA ALA A 8 -4.84 4.23 -1.86
C ALA A 8 -5.57 3.26 -0.91
N GLU A 9 -6.45 2.40 -1.44
CA GLU A 9 -7.12 1.35 -0.66
C GLU A 9 -6.11 0.40 0.02
N ILE A 10 -5.09 -0.04 -0.70
CA ILE A 10 -4.03 -0.89 -0.14
C ILE A 10 -3.25 -0.17 0.97
N VAL A 11 -2.82 1.08 0.75
CA VAL A 11 -2.03 1.84 1.74
C VAL A 11 -2.85 2.13 3.00
N ALA A 12 -4.15 2.44 2.87
CA ALA A 12 -5.05 2.63 3.99
C ALA A 12 -5.14 1.35 4.86
N LEU A 13 -5.37 0.19 4.23
CA LEU A 13 -5.42 -1.07 4.97
C LEU A 13 -4.07 -1.47 5.59
N ILE A 14 -2.94 -1.07 4.98
CA ILE A 14 -1.62 -1.25 5.61
C ILE A 14 -1.53 -0.39 6.88
N ALA A 15 -2.00 0.86 6.84
CA ALA A 15 -1.99 1.76 7.98
C ALA A 15 -2.89 1.24 9.14
N GLU A 16 -3.96 0.53 8.80
CA GLU A 16 -4.83 -0.18 9.75
C GLU A 16 -4.22 -1.48 10.31
N GLY A 17 -3.05 -1.90 9.82
CA GLY A 17 -2.31 -3.06 10.34
C GLY A 17 -2.58 -4.38 9.61
N TYR A 18 -3.34 -4.38 8.51
CA TYR A 18 -3.62 -5.61 7.78
C TYR A 18 -2.39 -6.16 7.04
N SER A 19 -2.25 -7.48 7.08
CA SER A 19 -1.24 -8.22 6.30
C SER A 19 -1.60 -8.23 4.81
N GLY A 20 -0.61 -8.50 3.94
CA GLY A 20 -0.85 -8.61 2.49
C GLY A 20 -1.90 -9.67 2.11
N LYS A 21 -1.99 -10.77 2.88
CA LYS A 21 -2.99 -11.83 2.67
C LYS A 21 -4.40 -11.38 3.06
N GLU A 22 -4.54 -10.62 4.14
CA GLU A 22 -5.83 -10.07 4.57
C GLU A 22 -6.31 -8.99 3.61
N ILE A 23 -5.43 -8.08 3.18
CA ILE A 23 -5.73 -7.07 2.17
C ILE A 23 -6.21 -7.72 0.87
N ALA A 24 -5.54 -8.78 0.43
CA ALA A 24 -5.93 -9.54 -0.75
C ALA A 24 -7.36 -10.10 -0.60
N ARG A 25 -7.70 -10.64 0.56
CA ARG A 25 -9.05 -11.14 0.87
C ARG A 25 -10.09 -10.01 0.86
N ILE A 26 -9.80 -8.90 1.54
CA ILE A 26 -10.71 -7.74 1.66
C ILE A 26 -11.01 -7.13 0.28
N LEU A 27 -9.98 -6.95 -0.54
CA LEU A 27 -10.10 -6.33 -1.85
C LEU A 27 -10.50 -7.31 -2.97
N ARG A 28 -10.70 -8.60 -2.64
CA ARG A 28 -10.99 -9.68 -3.61
C ARG A 28 -9.94 -9.78 -4.72
N MET A 29 -8.67 -9.82 -4.31
CA MET A 29 -7.49 -9.90 -5.18
C MET A 29 -6.59 -11.07 -4.77
N SER A 30 -5.65 -11.45 -5.64
CA SER A 30 -4.62 -12.41 -5.25
C SER A 30 -3.55 -11.72 -4.38
N PRO A 31 -2.91 -12.43 -3.41
CA PRO A 31 -1.78 -11.90 -2.66
C PRO A 31 -0.66 -11.37 -3.55
N LYS A 32 -0.38 -12.06 -4.66
CA LYS A 32 0.62 -11.65 -5.67
C LYS A 32 0.26 -10.31 -6.32
N THR A 33 -1.02 -10.04 -6.54
CA THR A 33 -1.47 -8.76 -7.08
C THR A 33 -1.24 -7.64 -6.06
N VAL A 34 -1.56 -7.86 -4.79
CA VAL A 34 -1.29 -6.89 -3.71
C VAL A 34 0.21 -6.60 -3.60
N GLU A 35 1.04 -7.64 -3.60
CA GLU A 35 2.51 -7.51 -3.62
C GLU A 35 3.00 -6.69 -4.82
N SER A 36 2.47 -6.95 -6.02
CA SER A 36 2.82 -6.18 -7.22
C SER A 36 2.44 -4.69 -7.10
N HIS A 37 1.30 -4.37 -6.48
CA HIS A 37 0.94 -2.98 -6.20
C HIS A 37 1.90 -2.33 -5.21
N MET A 38 2.29 -3.06 -4.16
CA MET A 38 3.24 -2.59 -3.16
C MET A 38 4.63 -2.36 -3.74
N GLN A 39 5.14 -3.28 -4.57
CA GLN A 39 6.43 -3.13 -5.22
C GLN A 39 6.45 -1.87 -6.08
N ARG A 40 5.42 -1.64 -6.90
CA ARG A 40 5.28 -0.40 -7.69
C ARG A 40 5.21 0.86 -6.84
N LEU A 41 4.60 0.79 -5.65
CA LEU A 41 4.61 1.92 -4.70
C LEU A 41 6.00 2.18 -4.15
N PHE A 42 6.69 1.12 -3.74
CA PHE A 42 8.04 1.17 -3.20
C PHE A 42 9.02 1.77 -4.20
N ASP A 43 9.01 1.26 -5.43
CA ASP A 43 9.87 1.73 -6.51
C ASP A 43 9.56 3.19 -6.87
N ARG A 44 8.28 3.53 -7.04
CA ARG A 44 7.86 4.89 -7.43
C ARG A 44 8.20 5.94 -6.38
N TYR A 45 8.18 5.59 -5.10
CA TYR A 45 8.39 6.55 -4.01
C TYR A 45 9.72 6.39 -3.29
N GLY A 46 10.59 5.48 -3.74
CA GLY A 46 11.91 5.26 -3.18
C GLY A 46 11.89 4.80 -1.72
N VAL A 47 10.88 4.00 -1.34
CA VAL A 47 10.73 3.50 0.03
C VAL A 47 10.95 1.99 0.06
N ARG A 48 11.45 1.46 1.18
CA ARG A 48 11.82 0.04 1.31
C ARG A 48 10.97 -0.75 2.31
N SER A 49 9.94 -0.14 2.90
CA SER A 49 9.11 -0.81 3.90
C SER A 49 7.66 -0.33 3.88
N ARG A 50 6.78 -1.18 4.42
CA ARG A 50 5.35 -0.89 4.64
C ARG A 50 5.16 0.32 5.54
N ALA A 51 5.94 0.42 6.62
CA ALA A 51 5.90 1.57 7.50
C ALA A 51 6.35 2.86 6.80
N ALA A 52 7.40 2.79 5.96
CA ALA A 52 7.88 3.96 5.24
C ALA A 52 6.87 4.48 4.20
N ILE A 53 6.14 3.59 3.49
CA ILE A 53 5.10 4.04 2.57
C ILE A 53 3.92 4.69 3.32
N VAL A 54 3.52 4.17 4.48
CA VAL A 54 2.46 4.74 5.32
C VAL A 54 2.89 6.10 5.87
N ALA A 55 4.09 6.20 6.45
CA ALA A 55 4.62 7.46 6.95
C ALA A 55 4.65 8.54 5.85
N LYS A 56 5.17 8.18 4.67
CA LYS A 56 5.20 9.08 3.50
C LYS A 56 3.81 9.48 3.01
N TRP A 57 2.82 8.59 3.13
CA TRP A 57 1.43 8.90 2.81
C TRP A 57 0.85 9.92 3.77
N LEU A 58 1.01 9.71 5.08
CA LEU A 58 0.50 10.60 6.12
C LEU A 58 1.12 12.01 6.05
N THR A 59 2.44 12.12 5.79
CA THR A 59 3.11 13.43 5.67
C THR A 59 2.72 14.22 4.42
N ASN A 60 2.14 13.57 3.42
CA ASN A 60 1.67 14.21 2.18
C ASN A 60 0.17 14.54 2.20
N CYS A 61 -0.52 14.20 3.29
CA CYS A 61 -1.91 14.57 3.54
C CYS A 61 -2.04 15.84 4.42
N ALA A 62 -0.92 16.38 4.89
CA ALA A 62 -0.82 17.67 5.57
C ALA A 62 -0.47 18.79 4.59
#